data_AF-A0A0F2HAP1-F1
#
_entry.id   AF-A0A0F2HAP1-F1
#
_cell.length_a   1.000
_cell.length_b   1.000
_cell.length_c   1.000
_cell.angle_alpha   90.00
_cell.angle_beta   90.00
_cell.angle_gamma   90.00
#
_symmetry.space_group_name_H-M   'P 1'
#
loop_
_entity.id
_entity.type
_entity.pdbx_description
1 polymer ?
#
loop_
_entity_poly.entity_id
_entity_poly.type
_entity_poly.pdbx_seq_one_letter_code
_entity_poly.pdbx_strand_id
1 'polypeptide(L)'
;MSNHYRHLLEGVELADSVTIDAHKQLYIPMGAGMVLFKDPDAMKSIEHHAQYILRKGSKDLGSHTLEGSRSGMAMLVYAAMHIISRPGYELLIDQSIEKARYFADLIKQQDDFELVSE
;
A
#
# COMPACT_ATOMS: atom_id res chain seq x y z
N MET A 1 -0.25 9.30 -3.60
CA MET A 1 0.60 10.44 -3.20
C MET A 1 -0.15 11.72 -3.51
N SER A 2 -1.05 12.17 -2.64
CA SER A 2 -1.77 13.44 -2.84
C SER A 2 -1.16 14.52 -1.96
N ASN A 3 -0.83 15.69 -2.51
CA ASN A 3 -0.43 16.82 -1.66
C ASN A 3 -1.63 17.45 -0.94
N HIS A 4 -2.84 17.32 -1.50
CA HIS A 4 -4.07 17.79 -0.87
C HIS A 4 -4.41 16.96 0.37
N TYR A 5 -4.37 15.63 0.26
CA TYR A 5 -4.93 14.70 1.25
C TYR A 5 -3.91 13.94 2.09
N ARG A 6 -2.60 14.08 1.84
CA ARG A 6 -1.57 13.39 2.65
C ARG A 6 -1.63 13.73 4.15
N HIS A 7 -2.19 14.89 4.52
CA HIS A 7 -2.34 15.31 5.91
C HIS A 7 -3.24 14.36 6.71
N LEU A 8 -4.15 13.64 6.05
CA LEU A 8 -4.98 12.60 6.68
C LEU A 8 -4.17 11.41 7.24
N LEU A 9 -2.90 11.30 6.83
CA LEU A 9 -1.96 10.29 7.32
C LEU A 9 -0.88 10.89 8.23
N GLU A 10 -1.05 12.12 8.73
CA GLU A 10 -0.12 12.70 9.71
C GLU A 10 0.06 11.79 10.93
N GLY A 11 1.32 11.60 11.35
CA GLY A 11 1.68 10.66 12.41
C GLY A 11 2.04 9.27 11.91
N VAL A 12 1.79 8.93 10.63
CA VAL A 12 2.19 7.63 10.05
C VAL A 12 3.72 7.43 10.09
N GLU A 13 4.49 8.51 10.02
CA GLU A 13 5.96 8.49 10.12
C GLU A 13 6.49 8.11 11.51
N LEU A 14 5.64 8.16 12.53
CA LEU A 14 5.97 7.72 13.88
C LEU A 14 5.83 6.20 14.05
N ALA A 15 5.11 5.53 13.14
CA ALA A 15 4.88 4.09 13.23
C ALA A 15 6.17 3.28 13.03
N ASP A 16 6.29 2.18 13.77
CA ASP A 16 7.39 1.21 13.59
C ASP A 16 7.22 0.38 12.32
N SER A 17 5.98 0.23 11.85
CA SER A 17 5.65 -0.41 10.58
C SER A 17 4.37 0.13 9.95
N VAL A 18 4.26 0.01 8.63
CA VAL A 18 3.09 0.43 7.84
C VAL A 18 2.76 -0.65 6.82
N THR A 19 1.50 -1.10 6.80
CA THR A 19 0.99 -1.98 5.75
C THR A 19 0.40 -1.15 4.60
N ILE A 20 0.69 -1.56 3.37
CA ILE A 20 0.20 -0.94 2.15
C ILE A 20 -0.31 -2.04 1.20
N ASP A 21 -1.57 -1.94 0.80
CA ASP A 21 -2.13 -2.79 -0.24
C ASP A 21 -2.09 -2.05 -1.58
N ALA A 22 -1.10 -2.39 -2.40
CA ALA A 22 -1.00 -1.84 -3.76
C ALA A 22 -2.19 -2.28 -4.63
N HIS A 23 -2.80 -3.42 -4.32
CA HIS A 23 -3.99 -3.87 -5.01
C HIS A 23 -5.29 -3.12 -4.64
N LYS A 24 -5.21 -2.11 -3.77
CA LYS A 24 -6.32 -1.18 -3.48
C LYS A 24 -6.11 0.12 -4.26
N GLN A 25 -5.54 1.13 -3.61
CA GLN A 25 -5.45 2.49 -4.15
C GLN A 25 -4.30 2.67 -5.16
N LEU A 26 -3.47 1.65 -5.40
CA LEU A 26 -2.41 1.71 -6.42
C LEU A 26 -2.78 0.93 -7.70
N TYR A 27 -4.02 0.49 -7.84
CA TYR A 27 -4.56 -0.10 -9.09
C TYR A 27 -3.78 -1.33 -9.60
N ILE A 28 -3.18 -2.11 -8.69
CA ILE A 28 -2.55 -3.39 -9.02
C ILE A 28 -3.58 -4.52 -8.91
N PRO A 29 -3.50 -5.59 -9.72
CA PRO A 29 -4.31 -6.79 -9.50
C PRO A 29 -4.13 -7.37 -8.08
N MET A 30 -5.14 -8.10 -7.59
CA MET A 30 -5.11 -8.72 -6.26
C MET A 30 -3.83 -9.53 -6.02
N GLY A 31 -3.34 -9.48 -4.77
CA GLY A 31 -2.12 -10.19 -4.34
C GLY A 31 -0.89 -9.30 -4.14
N ALA A 32 -0.98 -7.99 -4.34
CA ALA A 32 0.11 -7.05 -4.08
C ALA A 32 -0.04 -6.31 -2.73
N GLY A 33 0.24 -7.02 -1.63
CA GLY A 33 0.35 -6.44 -0.27
C GLY A 33 1.80 -6.21 0.12
N MET A 34 2.07 -5.19 0.94
CA MET A 34 3.41 -4.84 1.40
C MET A 34 3.36 -4.42 2.87
N VAL A 35 4.43 -4.68 3.60
CA VAL A 35 4.68 -4.07 4.90
C VAL A 35 6.06 -3.41 4.86
N LEU A 36 6.12 -2.17 5.35
CA LEU A 36 7.33 -1.38 5.48
C LEU A 36 7.67 -1.29 6.96
N PHE A 37 8.94 -1.50 7.31
CA PHE A 37 9.43 -1.38 8.67
C PHE A 37 10.39 -0.19 8.75
N LYS A 38 10.28 0.59 9.83
CA LYS A 38 11.15 1.73 10.09
C LYS A 38 12.57 1.28 10.45
N ASP A 39 12.66 0.23 11.25
CA ASP A 39 13.92 -0.43 11.59
C ASP A 39 14.21 -1.55 10.58
N PRO A 40 15.30 -1.48 9.79
CA PRO A 40 15.68 -2.54 8.86
C PRO A 40 15.99 -3.87 9.56
N ASP A 41 16.32 -3.84 10.85
CA ASP A 41 16.63 -5.03 11.65
C ASP A 41 15.37 -5.69 12.23
N ALA A 42 14.19 -5.07 12.11
CA ALA A 42 12.93 -5.60 12.64
C ALA A 42 12.60 -7.00 12.08
N MET A 43 13.04 -7.29 10.86
CA MET A 43 12.80 -8.57 10.17
C MET A 43 13.83 -9.66 10.49
N LYS A 44 14.85 -9.39 11.32
CA LYS A 44 15.82 -10.42 11.74
C LYS A 44 15.17 -11.58 12.49
N SER A 45 14.09 -11.31 13.23
CA SER A 45 13.40 -12.33 14.03
C SER A 45 12.71 -13.41 13.19
N ILE A 46 12.34 -13.08 11.95
CA ILE A 46 11.71 -14.01 10.99
C ILE A 46 12.70 -14.50 9.93
N GLU A 47 13.98 -14.17 10.06
CA GLU A 47 14.98 -14.55 9.08
C GLU A 47 15.15 -16.07 9.07
N HIS A 48 14.86 -16.67 7.92
CA HIS A 48 15.02 -18.11 7.73
C HIS A 48 16.31 -18.40 6.96
N HIS A 49 17.08 -19.36 7.46
CA HIS A 49 18.26 -19.88 6.77
C HIS A 49 18.01 -21.32 6.33
N ALA A 50 17.95 -21.53 5.02
CA ALA A 50 17.90 -22.85 4.40
C ALA A 50 19.21 -23.08 3.66
N GLN A 51 20.06 -24.01 4.12
CA GLN A 51 21.42 -24.22 3.58
C GLN A 51 21.46 -24.49 2.06
N TYR A 52 20.33 -24.87 1.45
CA TYR A 52 20.20 -25.18 0.03
C TYR A 52 19.64 -24.02 -0.84
N ILE A 53 18.98 -22.99 -0.25
CA ILE A 53 18.39 -21.85 -0.99
C ILE A 53 18.85 -20.50 -0.44
N LEU A 54 18.88 -20.30 0.88
CA LEU A 54 19.16 -19.01 1.53
C LEU A 54 20.53 -19.05 2.19
N ARG A 55 21.57 -18.77 1.39
CA ARG A 55 22.96 -18.82 1.84
C ARG A 55 23.27 -17.61 2.73
N LYS A 56 24.09 -17.82 3.76
CA LYS A 56 24.52 -16.73 4.65
C LYS A 56 25.23 -15.63 3.84
N GLY A 57 24.70 -14.42 3.88
CA GLY A 57 25.22 -13.26 3.14
C GLY A 57 24.68 -13.08 1.72
N SER A 58 23.73 -13.91 1.27
CA SER A 58 23.03 -13.66 0.01
C SER A 58 21.99 -12.54 0.18
N LYS A 59 21.68 -11.83 -0.91
CA LYS A 59 20.63 -10.80 -0.95
C LYS A 59 19.27 -11.39 -1.33
N ASP A 60 19.02 -12.64 -0.95
CA ASP A 60 17.79 -13.34 -1.31
C ASP A 60 16.62 -12.78 -0.50
N LEU A 61 15.72 -12.07 -1.17
CA LEU A 61 14.56 -11.42 -0.54
C LEU A 61 13.62 -12.39 0.18
N GLY A 62 13.67 -13.69 -0.16
CA GLY A 62 12.91 -14.74 0.49
C GLY A 62 13.36 -15.06 1.93
N SER A 63 14.54 -14.58 2.34
CA SER A 63 15.03 -14.75 3.72
C SER A 63 14.26 -13.94 4.74
N HIS A 64 13.65 -12.83 4.34
CA HIS A 64 12.89 -11.91 5.21
C HIS A 64 11.39 -11.93 4.90
N THR A 65 10.87 -13.06 4.42
CA THR A 65 9.44 -13.24 4.17
C THR A 65 8.91 -14.47 4.88
N LEU A 66 7.65 -14.39 5.32
CA LEU A 66 6.93 -15.55 5.86
C LEU A 66 6.67 -16.62 4.77
N GLU A 67 6.55 -16.17 3.53
CA GLU A 67 6.39 -17.02 2.35
C GLU A 67 7.76 -17.44 1.77
N GLY A 68 7.81 -18.60 1.12
CA GLY A 68 8.95 -19.03 0.32
C GLY A 68 8.84 -18.53 -1.13
N SER A 69 8.52 -19.45 -2.06
CA SER A 69 8.23 -19.09 -3.45
C SER A 69 6.99 -18.21 -3.54
N ARG A 70 7.10 -17.08 -4.24
CA ARG A 70 6.01 -16.12 -4.42
C ARG A 70 6.05 -15.47 -5.80
N SER A 71 4.91 -14.92 -6.22
CA SER A 71 4.80 -14.20 -7.50
C SER A 71 5.68 -12.95 -7.54
N GLY A 72 6.21 -12.61 -8.72
CA GLY A 72 6.99 -11.40 -8.99
C GLY A 72 6.15 -10.11 -9.02
N MET A 73 5.15 -9.98 -8.15
CA MET A 73 4.20 -8.85 -8.12
C MET A 73 4.89 -7.49 -7.96
N ALA A 74 6.09 -7.47 -7.38
CA ALA A 74 6.92 -6.27 -7.30
C ALA A 74 7.17 -5.62 -8.67
N MET A 75 7.25 -6.40 -9.75
CA MET A 75 7.41 -5.87 -11.10
C MET A 75 6.16 -5.14 -11.59
N LEU A 76 4.96 -5.59 -11.22
CA LEU A 76 3.72 -4.91 -11.54
C LEU A 76 3.58 -3.60 -10.75
N VAL A 77 3.92 -3.63 -9.46
CA VAL A 77 3.96 -2.42 -8.63
C VAL A 77 4.93 -1.40 -9.22
N TYR A 78 6.13 -1.84 -9.59
CA TYR A 78 7.14 -1.01 -10.23
C TYR A 78 6.63 -0.41 -11.54
N ALA A 79 6.08 -1.24 -12.44
CA ALA A 79 5.57 -0.79 -13.73
C ALA A 79 4.45 0.25 -13.57
N ALA A 80 3.47 -0.01 -12.70
CA ALA A 80 2.38 0.92 -12.44
C ALA A 80 2.87 2.25 -11.86
N MET A 81 3.86 2.23 -10.96
CA MET A 81 4.49 3.44 -10.43
C MET A 81 5.17 4.28 -11.51
N HIS A 82 5.72 3.66 -12.55
CA HIS A 82 6.34 4.37 -13.67
C HIS A 82 5.32 4.86 -14.70
N ILE A 83 4.31 4.05 -15.00
CA ILE A 83 3.28 4.37 -15.99
C ILE A 83 2.32 5.45 -15.47
N ILE A 84 1.78 5.26 -14.26
CA ILE A 84 0.82 6.19 -13.67
C ILE A 84 1.55 7.40 -13.09
N SER A 85 2.76 7.20 -12.55
CA SER A 85 3.59 8.24 -11.92
C SER A 85 2.94 8.90 -10.70
N ARG A 86 3.72 9.70 -9.96
CA ARG A 86 3.22 10.42 -8.79
C ARG A 86 2.05 11.38 -9.13
N PRO A 87 2.13 12.24 -10.15
CA PRO A 87 1.01 13.10 -10.55
C PRO A 87 -0.26 12.34 -10.93
N GLY A 88 -0.14 11.17 -11.58
CA GLY A 88 -1.30 10.35 -11.92
C GLY A 88 -1.99 9.79 -10.68
N TYR A 89 -1.23 9.29 -9.71
CA TYR A 89 -1.81 8.84 -8.44
C TYR A 89 -2.37 9.98 -7.60
N GLU A 90 -1.77 11.16 -7.63
CA GLU A 90 -2.32 12.36 -7.00
C GLU A 90 -3.72 12.65 -7.56
N LEU A 91 -3.84 12.74 -8.89
CA LEU A 91 -5.12 12.95 -9.57
C LEU A 91 -6.16 11.87 -9.22
N LEU A 92 -5.76 10.59 -9.27
CA LEU A 92 -6.66 9.47 -8.99
C LEU A 92 -7.18 9.49 -7.55
N ILE A 93 -6.31 9.78 -6.57
CA ILE A 93 -6.68 9.84 -5.16
C ILE A 93 -7.59 11.04 -4.89
N ASP A 94 -7.21 12.21 -5.37
CA ASP A 94 -7.99 13.43 -5.18
C ASP A 94 -9.39 13.25 -5.75
N GLN A 95 -9.51 12.81 -7.00
CA GLN A 95 -10.81 12.56 -7.62
C GLN A 95 -11.63 11.48 -6.93
N SER A 96 -10.98 10.45 -6.36
CA SER A 96 -11.69 9.40 -5.62
C SER A 96 -12.33 9.97 -4.34
N ILE A 97 -11.59 10.80 -3.61
CA ILE A 97 -12.08 11.46 -2.39
C ILE A 97 -13.17 12.48 -2.73
N GLU A 98 -12.98 13.32 -3.75
CA GLU A 98 -14.01 14.29 -4.16
C GLU A 98 -15.31 13.62 -4.61
N LYS A 99 -15.21 12.50 -5.36
CA LYS A 99 -16.38 11.73 -5.77
C LYS A 99 -17.12 11.12 -4.58
N ALA A 100 -16.39 10.64 -3.57
CA ALA A 100 -16.99 10.12 -2.35
C ALA A 100 -17.76 11.22 -1.59
N ARG A 101 -17.16 12.42 -1.45
CA ARG A 101 -17.83 13.58 -0.84
C ARG A 101 -19.06 14.03 -1.62
N TYR A 102 -18.92 14.16 -2.93
CA TYR A 102 -20.05 14.50 -3.80
C TYR A 102 -21.20 13.50 -3.66
N PHE A 103 -20.89 12.20 -3.61
CA PHE A 103 -21.91 11.18 -3.42
C PHE A 103 -22.56 11.26 -2.02
N ALA A 104 -21.78 11.54 -0.98
CA ALA A 104 -22.32 11.78 0.36
C ALA A 104 -23.27 13.00 0.39
N ASP A 105 -22.95 14.08 -0.32
CA ASP A 105 -23.83 15.24 -0.44
C ASP A 105 -25.14 14.94 -1.19
N LEU A 106 -25.09 14.04 -2.17
CA LEU A 106 -26.31 13.55 -2.84
C LEU A 106 -27.18 12.72 -1.89
N ILE A 107 -26.58 11.86 -1.06
CA ILE A 107 -27.30 11.08 -0.06
C ILE A 107 -28.03 11.99 0.93
N LYS A 108 -27.37 13.04 1.44
CA LYS A 108 -27.97 14.01 2.37
C LYS A 108 -29.17 14.77 1.81
N GLN A 109 -29.31 14.83 0.48
CA GLN A 109 -30.42 15.50 -0.20
C GLN A 109 -31.63 14.58 -0.40
N GLN A 110 -31.59 13.34 0.10
CA GLN A 110 -32.66 12.37 -0.05
C GLN A 110 -33.22 11.98 1.32
N ASP A 111 -34.50 12.26 1.56
CA ASP A 111 -35.16 11.93 2.84
C ASP A 111 -35.23 10.42 3.12
N ASP A 112 -35.13 9.59 2.08
CA ASP A 112 -35.16 8.13 2.16
C ASP A 112 -33.81 7.50 2.56
N PHE A 113 -32.74 8.29 2.66
CA PHE A 113 -31.39 7.80 2.98
C PHE A 113 -30.76 8.55 4.14
N GLU A 114 -29.88 7.86 4.86
CA GLU A 114 -29.11 8.41 5.97
C GLU A 114 -27.62 8.18 5.74
N LEU A 115 -26.81 9.23 5.88
CA LEU A 115 -25.35 9.13 5.81
C LEU A 115 -24.79 8.69 7.17
N VAL A 116 -24.06 7.57 7.19
CA VAL A 116 -23.55 6.98 8.45
C VAL A 116 -22.21 7.56 8.92
N SER A 117 -21.42 8.16 8.03
CA SER A 117 -20.10 8.73 8.35
C SER A 117 -19.62 9.69 7.26
N GLU A 118 -18.87 10.73 7.65
CA GLU A 118 -18.18 11.68 6.76
C GLU A 118 -16.76 12.01 7.23
#